data_AF-T0ZQT0-F1
#
_entry.id   AF-T0ZQT0-F1
#
_cell.length_a   1.000
_cell.length_b   1.000
_cell.length_c   1.000
_cell.angle_alpha   90.00
_cell.angle_beta   90.00
_cell.angle_gamma   90.00
#
_symmetry.space_group_name_H-M   'P 1'
#
loop_
_entity.id
_entity.type
_entity.pdbx_description
1 polymer ?
#
loop_
_entity_poly.entity_id
_entity_poly.type
_entity_poly.pdbx_seq_one_letter_code
_entity_poly.pdbx_strand_id
1 'polypeptide(L)'
;TFELITYRHPDRWGTERIIDPDEVRSVAARHPELFLCYDRRTRRLLVAPHTACPILYGLRATDLRAARSAHRELTRTEPWERWLLFTTNQGSGDHLRPGTFADLGPYESAVVVGRVAGDPIARRGGHVELRLTDEFGVSRSCFAFEPTKTLPKAAQQLRDGDRVRIWGSRGASETIHLEGLELVARSVRSLPSRPPPCPVCRRQMHSLGRGRGFRCDGCRSRAPPEAARALPERAGWPRGAVHPTPSARRHLAPRSPEA
;
A
#
# COMPACT_ATOMS: atom_id res chain seq x y z
N THR A 1 -11.08 -10.59 -15.29
CA THR A 1 -10.12 -11.68 -14.98
C THR A 1 -10.91 -12.97 -14.83
N PHE A 2 -10.25 -14.10 -14.57
CA PHE A 2 -10.88 -15.38 -14.31
C PHE A 2 -10.57 -15.86 -12.89
N GLU A 3 -11.48 -16.59 -12.28
CA GLU A 3 -11.21 -17.33 -11.04
C GLU A 3 -11.72 -18.75 -11.18
N LEU A 4 -10.83 -19.73 -11.07
CA LEU A 4 -11.18 -21.15 -11.00
C LEU A 4 -11.30 -21.53 -9.52
N ILE A 5 -12.51 -21.89 -9.10
CA ILE A 5 -12.84 -22.23 -7.71
C ILE A 5 -13.06 -23.73 -7.62
N THR A 6 -12.32 -24.40 -6.74
CA THR A 6 -12.52 -25.80 -6.37
C THR A 6 -13.34 -25.91 -5.09
N TYR A 7 -14.19 -26.92 -5.01
CA TYR A 7 -15.10 -27.16 -3.89
C TYR A 7 -14.75 -28.48 -3.19
N ARG A 8 -14.82 -28.45 -1.87
CA ARG A 8 -14.59 -29.59 -0.98
C ARG A 8 -15.82 -30.48 -0.93
N HIS A 9 -15.60 -31.77 -0.71
CA HIS A 9 -16.69 -32.66 -0.32
C HIS A 9 -17.39 -32.19 0.98
N PRO A 10 -18.71 -32.39 1.14
CA PRO A 10 -19.47 -31.85 2.28
C PRO A 10 -19.01 -32.37 3.64
N ASP A 11 -18.50 -33.60 3.69
CA ASP A 11 -17.93 -34.24 4.88
C ASP A 11 -16.67 -33.53 5.41
N ARG A 12 -16.04 -32.68 4.61
CA ARG A 12 -14.84 -31.91 4.97
C ARG A 12 -15.14 -30.46 5.33
N TRP A 13 -16.39 -29.99 5.24
CA TRP A 13 -16.68 -28.59 5.55
C TRP A 13 -16.39 -28.28 7.04
N GLY A 14 -15.85 -27.09 7.31
CA GLY A 14 -15.42 -26.69 8.65
C GLY A 14 -14.09 -27.27 9.14
N THR A 15 -13.53 -28.30 8.49
CA THR A 15 -12.20 -28.83 8.85
C THR A 15 -11.08 -28.00 8.24
N GLU A 16 -9.85 -28.18 8.73
CA GLU A 16 -8.66 -27.56 8.12
C GLU A 16 -8.46 -28.08 6.68
N ARG A 17 -8.06 -27.18 5.77
CA ARG A 17 -7.80 -27.52 4.37
C ARG A 17 -6.43 -28.13 4.22
N ILE A 18 -6.33 -29.22 3.47
CA ILE A 18 -5.06 -29.82 3.09
C ILE A 18 -4.69 -29.34 1.68
N ILE A 19 -3.66 -28.48 1.60
CA ILE A 19 -3.10 -27.95 0.35
C ILE A 19 -1.61 -27.66 0.57
N ASP A 20 -0.74 -28.22 -0.27
CA ASP A 20 0.71 -28.01 -0.19
C ASP A 20 1.08 -26.58 -0.64
N PRO A 21 1.53 -25.68 0.26
CA PRO A 21 1.88 -24.32 -0.10
C PRO A 21 3.09 -24.25 -1.04
N ASP A 22 3.97 -25.25 -1.04
CA ASP A 22 5.17 -25.30 -1.88
C ASP A 22 4.81 -25.64 -3.33
N GLU A 23 3.86 -26.56 -3.52
CA GLU A 23 3.29 -26.87 -4.83
C GLU A 23 2.59 -25.63 -5.41
N VAL A 24 1.76 -24.93 -4.61
CA VAL A 24 1.09 -23.70 -5.07
C VAL A 24 2.09 -22.64 -5.52
N ARG A 25 3.19 -22.44 -4.78
CA ARG A 25 4.23 -21.49 -5.20
C ARG A 25 4.94 -21.93 -6.48
N SER A 26 5.23 -23.22 -6.62
CA SER A 26 5.87 -23.78 -7.82
C SER A 26 4.98 -23.67 -9.06
N VAL A 27 3.67 -23.96 -8.92
CA VAL A 27 2.68 -23.77 -9.99
C VAL A 27 2.56 -22.29 -10.33
N ALA A 28 2.38 -21.41 -9.36
CA ALA A 28 2.26 -19.96 -9.61
C ALA A 28 3.50 -19.39 -10.33
N ALA A 29 4.71 -19.88 -10.02
CA ALA A 29 5.94 -19.46 -10.70
C ALA A 29 6.01 -19.89 -12.18
N ARG A 30 5.29 -20.95 -12.58
CA ARG A 30 5.23 -21.47 -13.96
C ARG A 30 4.09 -20.86 -14.78
N HIS A 31 3.12 -20.21 -14.12
CA HIS A 31 1.96 -19.57 -14.73
C HIS A 31 1.92 -18.08 -14.36
N PRO A 32 2.69 -17.21 -15.06
CA PRO A 32 2.77 -15.78 -14.76
C PRO A 32 1.44 -15.02 -14.92
N GLU A 33 0.43 -15.64 -15.53
CA GLU A 33 -0.93 -15.13 -15.64
C GLU A 33 -1.72 -15.26 -14.33
N LEU A 34 -1.26 -16.13 -13.41
CA LEU A 34 -1.83 -16.22 -12.08
C LEU A 34 -1.40 -15.04 -11.22
N PHE A 35 -2.32 -14.55 -10.40
CA PHE A 35 -2.05 -13.44 -9.49
C PHE A 35 -2.67 -13.66 -8.12
N LEU A 36 -2.05 -13.08 -7.09
CA LEU A 36 -2.47 -13.19 -5.69
C LEU A 36 -2.61 -14.64 -5.22
N CYS A 37 -1.67 -15.51 -5.58
CA CYS A 37 -1.64 -16.89 -5.10
C CYS A 37 -0.95 -17.04 -3.74
N TYR A 38 0.10 -16.26 -3.51
CA TYR A 38 0.92 -16.33 -2.29
C TYR A 38 1.50 -14.96 -1.95
N ASP A 39 1.45 -14.60 -0.68
CA ASP A 39 2.11 -13.41 -0.16
C ASP A 39 3.47 -13.78 0.43
N ARG A 40 4.56 -13.43 -0.27
CA ARG A 40 5.93 -13.66 0.20
C ARG A 40 6.27 -12.91 1.49
N ARG A 41 5.65 -11.74 1.70
CA ARG A 41 5.95 -10.86 2.83
C ARG A 41 5.26 -11.33 4.10
N THR A 42 4.03 -11.81 4.00
CA THR A 42 3.28 -12.36 5.15
C THR A 42 3.35 -13.87 5.25
N ARG A 43 3.99 -14.53 4.27
CA ARG A 43 4.07 -16.00 4.10
C ARG A 43 2.70 -16.68 4.03
N ARG A 44 1.68 -15.94 3.57
CA ARG A 44 0.30 -16.43 3.52
C ARG A 44 -0.03 -17.03 2.15
N LEU A 45 -0.65 -18.20 2.18
CA LEU A 45 -1.33 -18.77 1.03
C LEU A 45 -2.62 -17.99 0.79
N LEU A 46 -2.84 -17.49 -0.43
CA LEU A 46 -3.97 -16.60 -0.75
C LEU A 46 -5.06 -17.28 -1.57
N VAL A 47 -4.75 -18.45 -2.14
CA VAL A 47 -5.71 -19.24 -2.92
C VAL A 47 -6.76 -19.90 -2.02
N ALA A 48 -6.47 -20.16 -0.74
CA ALA A 48 -7.37 -20.86 0.16
C ALA A 48 -8.04 -19.89 1.16
N PRO A 49 -9.36 -19.95 1.34
CA PRO A 49 -10.04 -19.11 2.33
C PRO A 49 -9.82 -19.61 3.76
N HIS A 50 -9.88 -18.69 4.73
CA HIS A 50 -9.78 -18.98 6.17
C HIS A 50 -11.15 -19.06 6.86
N THR A 51 -12.13 -19.65 6.19
CA THR A 51 -13.50 -19.79 6.70
C THR A 51 -13.96 -21.25 6.62
N ALA A 52 -15.04 -21.59 7.33
CA ALA A 52 -15.67 -22.90 7.29
C ALA A 52 -16.42 -23.20 5.97
N CYS A 53 -16.21 -22.39 4.93
CA CYS A 53 -16.93 -22.45 3.67
C CYS A 53 -16.55 -23.69 2.83
N PRO A 54 -17.32 -24.01 1.77
CA PRO A 54 -17.10 -25.20 0.95
C PRO A 54 -15.95 -25.07 -0.05
N ILE A 55 -15.34 -23.88 -0.20
CA ILE A 55 -14.27 -23.65 -1.19
C ILE A 55 -12.97 -24.31 -0.69
N LEU A 56 -12.31 -25.09 -1.53
CA LEU A 56 -10.98 -25.61 -1.26
C LEU A 56 -9.92 -24.55 -1.60
N TYR A 57 -9.85 -24.14 -2.87
CA TYR A 57 -9.03 -23.01 -3.31
C TYR A 57 -9.64 -22.28 -4.52
N GLY A 58 -9.18 -21.05 -4.75
CA GLY A 58 -9.47 -20.22 -5.90
C GLY A 58 -8.17 -19.79 -6.60
N LEU A 59 -8.04 -20.08 -7.89
CA LEU A 59 -6.94 -19.61 -8.73
C LEU A 59 -7.40 -18.43 -9.58
N ARG A 60 -6.85 -17.24 -9.30
CA ARG A 60 -7.13 -16.02 -10.07
C ARG A 60 -6.13 -15.88 -11.19
N ALA A 61 -6.63 -15.63 -12.40
CA ALA A 61 -5.83 -15.57 -13.61
C ALA A 61 -6.26 -14.46 -14.56
N THR A 62 -5.32 -13.98 -15.36
CA THR A 62 -5.60 -13.07 -16.48
C THR A 62 -6.00 -13.83 -17.74
N ASP A 63 -5.66 -15.12 -17.82
CA ASP A 63 -5.97 -16.04 -18.91
C ASP A 63 -6.69 -17.30 -18.40
N LEU A 64 -7.67 -17.79 -19.17
CA LEU A 64 -8.48 -18.94 -18.80
C LEU A 64 -7.71 -20.27 -18.92
N ARG A 65 -6.77 -20.38 -19.86
CA ARG A 65 -6.00 -21.60 -20.10
C ARG A 65 -4.98 -21.78 -18.99
N ALA A 66 -4.33 -20.70 -18.56
CA ALA A 66 -3.44 -20.68 -17.40
C ALA A 66 -4.16 -21.16 -16.13
N ALA A 67 -5.36 -20.64 -15.83
CA ALA A 67 -6.16 -21.09 -14.68
C ALA A 67 -6.44 -22.61 -14.71
N ARG A 68 -6.81 -23.14 -15.89
CA ARG A 68 -7.08 -24.57 -16.08
C ARG A 68 -5.82 -25.43 -16.01
N SER A 69 -4.71 -24.98 -16.57
CA SER A 69 -3.43 -25.72 -16.53
C SER A 69 -2.92 -25.80 -15.10
N ALA A 70 -2.88 -24.65 -14.41
CA ALA A 70 -2.47 -24.58 -13.03
C ALA A 70 -3.32 -25.47 -12.11
N HIS A 71 -4.65 -25.48 -12.30
CA HIS A 71 -5.54 -26.38 -11.57
C HIS A 71 -5.20 -27.86 -11.77
N ARG A 72 -4.87 -28.28 -13.00
CA ARG A 72 -4.49 -29.68 -13.30
C ARG A 72 -3.14 -30.07 -12.70
N GLU A 73 -2.26 -29.10 -12.49
CA GLU A 73 -0.92 -29.31 -11.93
C GLU A 73 -0.91 -29.29 -10.39
N LEU A 74 -1.95 -28.75 -9.75
CA LEU A 74 -2.11 -28.82 -8.31
C LEU A 74 -2.67 -30.17 -7.90
N THR A 75 -1.78 -31.07 -7.47
CA THR A 75 -2.10 -32.45 -7.14
C THR A 75 -1.99 -32.75 -5.65
N ARG A 76 -1.24 -31.94 -4.89
CA ARG A 76 -1.01 -32.12 -3.46
C ARG A 76 -2.04 -31.34 -2.64
N THR A 77 -3.30 -31.68 -2.86
CA THR A 77 -4.45 -31.18 -2.09
C THR A 77 -5.27 -32.34 -1.56
N GLU A 78 -6.20 -32.09 -0.63
CA GLU A 78 -7.29 -33.04 -0.41
C GLU A 78 -8.15 -33.20 -1.68
N PRO A 79 -8.89 -34.32 -1.82
CA PRO A 79 -9.83 -34.51 -2.90
C PRO A 79 -10.88 -33.39 -2.94
N TRP A 80 -11.14 -32.89 -4.13
CA TRP A 80 -12.20 -31.92 -4.41
C TRP A 80 -13.38 -32.62 -5.09
N GLU A 81 -14.60 -32.14 -4.81
CA GLU A 81 -15.85 -32.69 -5.37
C GLU A 81 -16.10 -32.16 -6.78
N ARG A 82 -15.88 -30.86 -6.99
CA ARG A 82 -16.16 -30.16 -8.24
C ARG A 82 -15.35 -28.87 -8.34
N TRP A 83 -15.32 -28.30 -9.53
CA TRP A 83 -14.75 -26.99 -9.79
C TRP A 83 -15.57 -26.21 -10.80
N LEU A 84 -15.52 -24.89 -10.69
CA LEU A 84 -16.18 -23.96 -11.59
C LEU A 84 -15.19 -22.87 -11.99
N LEU A 85 -15.31 -22.36 -13.21
CA LEU A 85 -14.53 -21.23 -13.70
C LEU A 85 -15.46 -20.04 -13.90
N PHE A 86 -15.12 -18.93 -13.27
CA PHE A 86 -15.88 -17.69 -13.32
C PHE A 86 -15.11 -16.63 -14.10
N THR A 87 -15.83 -15.86 -14.92
CA THR A 87 -15.36 -14.55 -15.37
C THR A 87 -15.68 -13.55 -14.26
N THR A 88 -14.70 -12.78 -13.83
CA THR A 88 -14.83 -11.87 -12.68
C THR A 88 -14.29 -10.47 -13.00
N ASN A 89 -14.70 -9.49 -12.21
CA ASN A 89 -14.10 -8.16 -12.21
C ASN A 89 -12.96 -8.03 -11.18
N GLN A 90 -12.42 -9.12 -10.64
CA GLN A 90 -11.34 -9.03 -9.67
C GLN A 90 -10.07 -8.48 -10.30
N GLY A 91 -9.34 -7.64 -9.58
CA GLY A 91 -8.12 -7.01 -10.09
C GLY A 91 -8.35 -5.92 -11.14
N SER A 92 -9.61 -5.53 -11.41
CA SER A 92 -9.94 -4.57 -12.48
C SER A 92 -9.74 -3.11 -12.07
N GLY A 93 -9.95 -2.78 -10.79
CA GLY A 93 -10.07 -1.40 -10.33
C GLY A 93 -11.34 -0.68 -10.78
N ASP A 94 -12.37 -1.40 -11.25
CA ASP A 94 -13.60 -0.82 -11.80
C ASP A 94 -14.43 -0.03 -10.77
N HIS A 95 -14.23 -0.29 -9.47
CA HIS A 95 -14.81 0.49 -8.38
C HIS A 95 -14.18 1.86 -8.20
N LEU A 96 -13.01 2.12 -8.81
CA LEU A 96 -12.27 3.36 -8.67
C LEU A 96 -12.63 4.34 -9.78
N ARG A 97 -13.23 5.47 -9.42
CA ARG A 97 -13.53 6.56 -10.36
C ARG A 97 -12.64 7.77 -10.09
N PRO A 98 -12.14 8.48 -11.12
CA PRO A 98 -11.52 9.78 -10.90
C PRO A 98 -12.51 10.73 -10.22
N GLY A 99 -12.05 11.50 -9.24
CA GLY A 99 -12.88 12.47 -8.55
C GLY A 99 -12.10 13.33 -7.56
N THR A 100 -12.82 14.14 -6.82
CA THR A 100 -12.28 15.02 -5.77
C THR A 100 -12.66 14.53 -4.37
N PHE A 101 -12.17 15.20 -3.33
CA PHE A 101 -12.61 14.91 -1.97
C PHE A 101 -14.03 15.40 -1.67
N ALA A 102 -14.58 16.31 -2.48
CA ALA A 102 -15.97 16.74 -2.38
C ALA A 102 -16.92 15.72 -3.02
N ASP A 103 -16.51 15.12 -4.14
CA ASP A 103 -17.33 14.15 -4.88
C ASP A 103 -17.44 12.81 -4.17
N LEU A 104 -16.48 12.48 -3.29
CA LEU A 104 -16.42 11.16 -2.65
C LEU A 104 -17.51 11.01 -1.57
N GLY A 105 -18.64 10.42 -1.95
CA GLY A 105 -19.76 10.09 -1.07
C GLY A 105 -19.42 8.99 -0.04
N PRO A 106 -20.25 8.79 0.99
CA PRO A 106 -20.07 7.69 1.92
C PRO A 106 -20.19 6.36 1.17
N TYR A 107 -19.34 5.39 1.50
CA TYR A 107 -19.28 4.06 0.85
C TYR A 107 -18.84 4.04 -0.61
N GLU A 108 -18.31 5.16 -1.12
CA GLU A 108 -17.75 5.24 -2.46
C GLU A 108 -16.24 5.06 -2.47
N SER A 109 -15.69 4.81 -3.66
CA SER A 109 -14.25 4.70 -3.90
C SER A 109 -13.83 5.58 -5.06
N ALA A 110 -12.68 6.25 -4.93
CA ALA A 110 -12.19 7.15 -5.95
C ALA A 110 -10.66 7.13 -6.07
N VAL A 111 -10.19 7.64 -7.21
CA VAL A 111 -8.81 8.09 -7.42
C VAL A 111 -8.80 9.61 -7.25
N VAL A 112 -8.04 10.10 -6.28
CA VAL A 112 -7.91 11.53 -5.99
C VAL A 112 -6.45 11.95 -6.08
N VAL A 113 -6.20 13.09 -6.72
CA VAL A 113 -4.88 13.74 -6.71
C VAL A 113 -4.90 14.88 -5.70
N GLY A 114 -3.93 14.89 -4.81
CA GLY A 114 -3.85 15.90 -3.76
C GLY A 114 -2.42 16.21 -3.35
N ARG A 115 -2.27 17.25 -2.53
CA ARG A 115 -1.04 17.63 -1.87
C ARG A 115 -1.10 17.25 -0.41
N VAL A 116 0.00 16.71 0.09
CA VAL A 116 0.18 16.44 1.51
C VAL A 116 0.21 17.77 2.28
N ALA A 117 -0.61 17.88 3.32
CA ALA A 117 -0.73 19.05 4.18
C ALA A 117 -0.22 18.71 5.59
N GLY A 118 1.01 19.12 5.89
CA GLY A 118 1.76 18.73 7.07
C GLY A 118 2.45 17.37 6.96
N ASP A 119 3.28 17.03 7.93
CA ASP A 119 4.00 15.75 7.91
C ASP A 119 3.06 14.56 8.26
N PRO A 120 3.29 13.36 7.68
CA PRO A 120 2.56 12.14 8.03
C PRO A 120 2.63 11.83 9.52
N ILE A 121 1.49 11.45 10.12
CA ILE A 121 1.40 11.18 11.56
C ILE A 121 1.28 9.67 11.80
N ALA A 122 2.28 9.08 12.46
CA ALA A 122 2.18 7.71 12.94
C ALA A 122 1.17 7.62 14.08
N ARG A 123 0.26 6.64 14.00
CA ARG A 123 -0.76 6.38 15.02
C ARG A 123 -0.47 5.05 15.73
N ARG A 124 -1.01 4.90 16.95
CA ARG A 124 -0.90 3.65 17.73
C ARG A 124 -1.38 2.48 16.89
N GLY A 125 -0.67 1.35 16.94
CA GLY A 125 -0.99 0.17 16.14
C GLY A 125 -0.38 0.16 14.74
N GLY A 126 0.46 1.14 14.39
CA GLY A 126 1.24 1.12 13.13
C GLY A 126 0.52 1.72 11.91
N HIS A 127 -0.63 2.37 12.11
CA HIS A 127 -1.30 3.14 11.07
C HIS A 127 -0.58 4.45 10.83
N VAL A 128 -0.79 5.02 9.64
CA VAL A 128 -0.27 6.33 9.27
C VAL A 128 -1.40 7.17 8.72
N GLU A 129 -1.58 8.34 9.32
CA GLU A 129 -2.52 9.34 8.87
C GLU A 129 -1.82 10.37 7.99
N LEU A 130 -2.42 10.64 6.83
CA LEU A 130 -2.06 11.73 5.93
C LEU A 130 -3.22 12.70 5.88
N ARG A 131 -2.95 14.00 5.98
CA ARG A 131 -3.91 15.02 5.56
C ARG A 131 -3.57 15.41 4.14
N LEU A 132 -4.54 15.27 3.24
CA LEU A 132 -4.39 15.63 1.83
C LEU A 132 -5.38 16.74 1.50
N THR A 133 -4.93 17.70 0.69
CA THR A 133 -5.75 18.76 0.11
C THR A 133 -5.79 18.57 -1.40
N ASP A 134 -6.97 18.47 -2.00
CA ASP A 134 -7.11 18.37 -3.45
C ASP A 134 -6.88 19.74 -4.13
N GLU A 135 -6.99 19.78 -5.46
CA GLU A 135 -6.79 21.01 -6.23
C GLU A 135 -7.86 22.09 -5.98
N PHE A 136 -9.02 21.72 -5.42
CA PHE A 136 -10.12 22.62 -5.08
C PHE A 136 -10.03 23.12 -3.63
N GLY A 137 -8.99 22.73 -2.88
CA GLY A 137 -8.76 23.18 -1.51
C GLY A 137 -9.51 22.36 -0.45
N VAL A 138 -10.24 21.32 -0.83
CA VAL A 138 -10.92 20.43 0.14
C VAL A 138 -9.87 19.54 0.78
N SER A 139 -9.92 19.44 2.11
CA SER A 139 -8.93 18.67 2.88
C SER A 139 -9.57 17.48 3.58
N ARG A 140 -8.96 16.31 3.46
CA ARG A 140 -9.43 15.06 4.09
C ARG A 140 -8.30 14.32 4.81
N SER A 141 -8.71 13.54 5.81
CA SER A 141 -7.83 12.57 6.46
C SER A 141 -7.84 11.26 5.67
N CYS A 142 -6.65 10.76 5.36
CA CYS A 142 -6.41 9.54 4.60
C CYS A 142 -5.55 8.59 5.44
N PHE A 143 -6.02 7.36 5.64
CA PHE A 143 -5.36 6.39 6.49
C PHE A 143 -4.73 5.26 5.68
N ALA A 144 -3.43 5.07 5.86
CA ALA A 144 -2.74 3.83 5.53
C ALA A 144 -2.79 2.92 6.76
N PHE A 145 -3.62 1.87 6.72
CA PHE A 145 -3.77 0.96 7.85
C PHE A 145 -2.62 -0.04 7.95
N GLU A 146 -2.21 -0.39 9.18
CA GLU A 146 -1.14 -1.35 9.44
C GLU A 146 -1.27 -2.67 8.67
N PRO A 147 -2.45 -3.31 8.54
CA PRO A 147 -2.58 -4.57 7.82
C PRO A 147 -2.14 -4.52 6.35
N THR A 148 -2.12 -3.33 5.73
CA THR A 148 -1.61 -3.15 4.36
C THR A 148 -0.08 -3.25 4.28
N LYS A 149 0.61 -2.94 5.39
CA LYS A 149 2.05 -3.04 5.69
C LYS A 149 3.00 -2.23 4.79
N THR A 150 2.79 -2.19 3.48
CA THR A 150 3.57 -1.39 2.51
C THR A 150 3.11 0.06 2.50
N LEU A 151 1.80 0.31 2.55
CA LEU A 151 1.27 1.67 2.51
C LEU A 151 1.73 2.55 3.69
N PRO A 152 1.72 2.11 4.96
CA PRO A 152 2.15 2.95 6.07
C PRO A 152 3.64 3.32 5.95
N LYS A 153 4.47 2.37 5.52
CA LYS A 153 5.91 2.59 5.27
C LYS A 153 6.16 3.59 4.14
N ALA A 154 5.36 3.56 3.09
CA ALA A 154 5.44 4.53 1.99
C ALA A 154 4.90 5.90 2.42
N ALA A 155 3.73 5.93 3.06
CA ALA A 155 3.09 7.15 3.56
C ALA A 155 4.03 7.93 4.52
N GLN A 156 4.77 7.23 5.39
CA GLN A 156 5.77 7.85 6.28
C GLN A 156 6.93 8.53 5.55
N GLN A 157 7.16 8.27 4.26
CA GLN A 157 8.23 8.91 3.49
C GLN A 157 7.80 10.21 2.82
N LEU A 158 6.49 10.50 2.82
CA LEU A 158 5.94 11.75 2.31
C LEU A 158 6.28 12.93 3.24
N ARG A 159 6.19 14.13 2.70
CA ARG A 159 6.41 15.40 3.38
C ARG A 159 5.37 16.43 2.98
N ASP A 160 5.23 17.48 3.77
CA ASP A 160 4.40 18.63 3.43
C ASP A 160 4.67 19.14 2.00
N GLY A 161 3.59 19.30 1.24
CA GLY A 161 3.58 19.75 -0.15
C GLY A 161 3.86 18.69 -1.21
N ASP A 162 4.22 17.45 -0.84
CA ASP A 162 4.36 16.35 -1.81
C ASP A 162 3.03 16.16 -2.54
N ARG A 163 3.07 16.08 -3.88
CA ARG A 163 1.90 15.82 -4.71
C ARG A 163 1.78 14.31 -4.90
N VAL A 164 0.62 13.77 -4.55
CA VAL A 164 0.35 12.34 -4.58
C VAL A 164 -0.95 12.06 -5.32
N ARG A 165 -1.02 10.88 -5.93
CA ARG A 165 -2.25 10.26 -6.42
C ARG A 165 -2.57 9.12 -5.47
N ILE A 166 -3.77 9.12 -4.92
CA ILE A 166 -4.26 8.04 -4.06
C ILE A 166 -5.47 7.38 -4.67
N TRP A 167 -5.71 6.13 -4.27
CA TRP A 167 -7.01 5.50 -4.44
C TRP A 167 -7.41 4.79 -3.16
N GLY A 168 -8.72 4.76 -2.92
CA GLY A 168 -9.27 4.21 -1.69
C GLY A 168 -10.77 4.41 -1.59
N SER A 169 -11.31 3.90 -0.49
CA SER A 169 -12.74 3.97 -0.21
C SER A 169 -13.02 4.84 1.01
N ARG A 170 -14.14 5.55 1.00
CA ARG A 170 -14.68 6.22 2.18
C ARG A 170 -15.73 5.34 2.85
N GLY A 171 -15.66 5.20 4.17
CA GLY A 171 -16.71 4.53 4.95
C GLY A 171 -17.86 5.48 5.29
N ALA A 172 -18.51 5.23 6.43
CA ALA A 172 -19.48 6.16 7.01
C ALA A 172 -18.83 7.49 7.48
N SER A 173 -17.54 7.43 7.84
CA SER A 173 -16.78 8.61 8.27
C SER A 173 -16.21 9.39 7.09
N GLU A 174 -15.70 10.59 7.34
CA GLU A 174 -14.99 11.41 6.35
C GLU A 174 -13.56 10.90 6.06
N THR A 175 -13.14 9.80 6.69
CA THR A 175 -11.80 9.23 6.54
C THR A 175 -11.72 8.34 5.30
N ILE A 176 -10.67 8.53 4.51
CA ILE A 176 -10.40 7.72 3.32
C ILE A 176 -9.45 6.59 3.68
N HIS A 177 -9.85 5.36 3.38
CA HIS A 177 -9.06 4.16 3.61
C HIS A 177 -8.23 3.87 2.37
N LEU A 178 -6.91 4.03 2.46
CA LEU A 178 -6.03 3.90 1.30
C LEU A 178 -5.95 2.44 0.81
N GLU A 179 -6.21 2.26 -0.47
CA GLU A 179 -5.98 1.03 -1.24
C GLU A 179 -4.73 1.14 -2.12
N GLY A 180 -4.17 2.34 -2.25
CA GLY A 180 -2.82 2.57 -2.74
C GLY A 180 -2.50 4.05 -2.96
N LEU A 181 -1.24 4.29 -3.31
CA LEU A 181 -0.61 5.60 -3.22
C LEU A 181 0.56 5.69 -4.20
N GLU A 182 0.63 6.78 -4.95
CA GLU A 182 1.68 7.09 -5.89
C GLU A 182 2.19 8.52 -5.64
N LEU A 183 3.51 8.69 -5.57
CA LEU A 183 4.11 10.01 -5.53
C LEU A 183 4.19 10.57 -6.96
N VAL A 184 3.46 11.65 -7.22
CA VAL A 184 3.42 12.34 -8.51
C VAL A 184 4.57 13.33 -8.63
N ALA A 185 4.84 14.10 -7.57
CA ALA A 185 5.96 15.03 -7.52
C ALA A 185 6.36 15.31 -6.07
N ARG A 186 7.67 15.42 -5.82
CA ARG A 186 8.17 15.92 -4.53
C ARG A 186 7.86 17.40 -4.38
N SER A 187 7.62 17.81 -3.14
CA SER A 187 7.55 19.21 -2.76
C SER A 187 8.86 19.91 -3.10
N VAL A 188 8.77 21.04 -3.80
CA VAL A 188 9.91 21.93 -4.10
C VAL A 188 10.19 22.88 -2.92
N ARG A 189 9.32 22.90 -1.89
CA ARG A 189 9.56 23.69 -0.69
C ARG A 189 10.83 23.19 -0.03
N SER A 190 11.71 24.14 0.34
CA SER A 190 13.03 23.93 0.92
C SER A 190 13.04 22.71 1.83
N LEU A 191 13.85 21.70 1.47
CA LEU A 191 14.10 20.55 2.34
C LEU A 191 14.29 21.06 3.76
N PRO A 192 13.56 20.54 4.76
CA PRO A 192 13.78 20.94 6.14
C PRO A 192 15.29 20.86 6.43
N SER A 193 15.84 21.96 6.91
CA SER A 193 17.26 22.11 7.15
C SER A 193 17.54 22.03 8.64
N ARG A 194 18.67 21.44 9.00
CA ARG A 194 19.15 21.39 10.38
C ARG A 194 20.26 22.42 10.56
N PRO A 195 20.44 22.96 11.78
CA PRO A 195 21.62 23.75 12.09
C PRO A 195 22.92 23.02 11.70
N PRO A 196 23.94 23.72 11.23
CA PRO A 196 25.25 23.10 11.01
C PRO A 196 25.92 22.74 12.36
N PRO A 197 26.91 21.84 12.34
CA PRO A 197 27.85 21.72 13.44
C PRO A 197 28.73 22.97 13.53
N CYS A 198 29.14 23.33 14.73
CA CYS A 198 30.04 24.45 14.98
C CYS A 198 31.39 24.25 14.27
N PRO A 199 31.93 25.24 13.54
CA PRO A 199 33.22 25.11 12.87
C PRO A 199 34.41 24.99 13.85
N VAL A 200 34.25 25.45 15.09
CA VAL A 200 35.30 25.44 16.13
C VAL A 200 35.27 24.15 16.95
N CYS A 201 34.15 23.87 17.63
CA CYS A 201 34.04 22.74 18.56
C CYS A 201 33.17 21.58 18.06
N ARG A 202 32.68 21.63 16.81
CA ARG A 202 31.83 20.61 16.16
C ARG A 202 30.51 20.24 16.85
N ARG A 203 30.19 20.84 17.99
CA ARG A 203 28.88 20.71 18.66
C ARG A 203 27.77 21.22 17.75
N GLN A 204 26.60 20.59 17.83
CA GLN A 204 25.41 21.00 17.10
C GLN A 204 25.03 22.44 17.49
N MET A 205 24.88 23.34 16.51
CA MET A 205 24.43 24.70 16.77
C MET A 205 22.91 24.74 16.97
N HIS A 206 22.38 25.77 17.64
CA HIS A 206 20.93 26.00 17.73
C HIS A 206 20.51 27.14 16.80
N SER A 207 19.25 27.11 16.36
CA SER A 207 18.67 28.17 15.52
C SER A 207 18.45 29.43 16.35
N LEU A 208 18.84 30.57 15.81
CA LEU A 208 18.50 31.87 16.38
C LEU A 208 17.11 32.35 15.93
N GLY A 209 16.34 31.58 15.15
CA GLY A 209 15.05 32.00 14.60
C GLY A 209 15.09 32.23 13.09
N ARG A 210 13.91 32.42 12.47
CA ARG A 210 13.75 32.50 11.01
C ARG A 210 14.64 33.60 10.43
N GLY A 211 15.55 33.24 9.53
CA GLY A 211 16.46 34.17 8.86
C GLY A 211 17.60 34.74 9.73
N ARG A 212 17.75 34.32 10.99
CA ARG A 212 18.77 34.90 11.91
C ARG A 212 20.03 34.05 12.09
N GLY A 213 20.13 32.93 11.38
CA GLY A 213 21.26 32.02 11.43
C GLY A 213 21.30 31.14 12.67
N PHE A 214 22.50 30.69 13.05
CA PHE A 214 22.72 29.70 14.10
C PHE A 214 23.81 30.15 15.07
N ARG A 215 23.76 29.68 16.31
CA ARG A 215 24.79 29.94 17.34
C ARG A 215 25.19 28.66 18.06
N CYS A 216 26.47 28.55 18.39
CA CYS A 216 26.98 27.50 19.27
C CYS A 216 26.94 27.95 20.74
N ASP A 217 26.44 27.11 21.64
CA ASP A 217 26.41 27.42 23.08
C ASP A 217 27.79 27.40 23.74
N GLY A 218 28.68 26.50 23.31
CA GLY A 218 30.03 26.39 23.87
C GLY A 218 30.96 27.49 23.35
N CYS A 219 31.07 27.60 22.02
CA CYS A 219 32.06 28.44 21.37
C CYS A 219 31.55 29.86 21.06
N ARG A 220 30.24 30.12 21.25
CA ARG A 220 29.52 31.36 20.85
C ARG A 220 29.65 31.76 19.38
N SER A 221 30.33 30.97 18.55
CA SER A 221 30.45 31.18 17.11
C SER A 221 29.07 31.24 16.46
N ARG A 222 28.94 32.06 15.42
CA ARG A 222 27.72 32.21 14.64
C ARG A 222 27.91 31.63 13.24
N ALA A 223 26.83 31.14 12.66
CA ALA A 223 26.77 30.72 11.28
C ALA A 223 25.56 31.40 10.62
N PRO A 224 25.68 31.81 9.35
CA PRO A 224 24.60 32.49 8.66
C PRO A 224 23.48 31.49 8.29
N PRO A 225 22.26 31.95 7.95
CA PRO A 225 21.13 31.08 7.60
C PRO A 225 21.44 30.06 6.50
N GLU A 226 22.28 30.43 5.53
CA GLU A 226 22.68 29.62 4.38
C GLU A 226 23.56 28.43 4.78
N ALA A 227 24.16 28.47 5.97
CA ALA A 227 24.94 27.36 6.51
C ALA A 227 24.05 26.20 7.02
N ALA A 228 22.73 26.35 6.96
CA ALA A 228 21.80 25.27 7.27
C ALA A 228 22.08 24.06 6.37
N ARG A 229 22.22 22.88 6.98
CA ARG A 229 22.42 21.66 6.21
C ARG A 229 21.05 21.12 5.83
N ALA A 230 20.83 20.83 4.54
CA ALA A 230 19.68 20.04 4.13
C ALA A 230 19.61 18.76 4.99
N LEU A 231 18.43 18.41 5.49
CA LEU A 231 18.26 17.09 6.05
C LEU A 231 18.58 16.05 4.97
N PRO A 232 19.13 14.89 5.36
CA PRO A 232 19.30 13.79 4.42
C PRO A 232 18.00 13.56 3.66
N GLU A 233 18.11 13.29 2.36
CA GLU A 233 16.98 12.76 1.62
C GLU A 233 16.46 11.54 2.39
N ARG A 234 15.14 11.47 2.59
CA ARG A 234 14.54 10.21 3.06
C ARG A 234 14.83 9.18 1.97
N ALA A 235 14.98 7.91 2.35
CA ALA A 235 15.18 6.82 1.41
C ALA A 235 14.27 6.99 0.18
N GLY A 236 14.82 6.71 -1.01
CA GLY A 236 14.14 6.97 -2.28
C GLY A 236 12.73 6.36 -2.31
N TRP A 237 11.78 7.14 -2.82
CA TRP A 237 10.40 6.66 -3.03
C TRP A 237 10.43 5.43 -3.97
N PRO A 238 9.63 4.37 -3.72
CA PRO A 238 9.54 3.24 -4.63
C PRO A 238 9.15 3.69 -6.04
N ARG A 239 9.71 3.12 -7.11
CA ARG A 239 9.30 3.52 -8.47
C ARG A 239 7.80 3.23 -8.68
N GLY A 240 7.04 4.25 -9.03
CA GLY A 240 5.62 4.15 -9.36
C GLY A 240 4.67 4.05 -8.15
N ALA A 241 3.56 3.35 -8.37
CA ALA A 241 2.49 3.13 -7.42
C ALA A 241 2.88 2.13 -6.32
N VAL A 242 2.53 2.46 -5.07
CA VAL A 242 2.63 1.55 -3.92
C VAL A 242 1.23 0.99 -3.62
N HIS A 243 1.16 -0.32 -3.54
CA HIS A 243 -0.06 -1.07 -3.20
C HIS A 243 0.13 -1.80 -1.87
N PRO A 244 -0.96 -2.22 -1.20
CA PRO A 244 -0.91 -3.15 -0.08
C PRO A 244 -0.19 -4.46 -0.43
N THR A 245 0.27 -5.16 0.61
CA THR A 245 0.70 -6.56 0.50
C THR A 245 -0.35 -7.40 -0.23
N PRO A 246 0.05 -8.43 -1.00
CA PRO A 246 -0.91 -9.35 -1.61
C PRO A 246 -2.02 -9.83 -0.66
N SER A 247 -1.69 -10.20 0.59
CA SER A 247 -2.65 -10.65 1.61
C SER A 247 -3.58 -9.57 2.18
N ALA A 248 -3.39 -8.29 1.85
CA ALA A 248 -4.25 -7.19 2.27
C ALA A 248 -4.91 -6.48 1.09
N ARG A 249 -4.82 -7.07 -0.11
CA ARG A 249 -5.55 -6.56 -1.26
C ARG A 249 -7.01 -6.92 -1.17
N ARG A 250 -7.83 -5.96 -1.58
CA ARG A 250 -9.25 -6.15 -1.83
C ARG A 250 -9.45 -6.81 -3.19
N HIS A 251 -10.56 -7.52 -3.36
CA HIS A 251 -10.87 -8.26 -4.59
C HIS A 251 -10.82 -7.38 -5.85
N LEU A 252 -11.37 -6.17 -5.78
CA LEU A 252 -11.45 -5.25 -6.92
C LEU A 252 -10.20 -4.39 -7.09
N ALA A 253 -9.28 -4.37 -6.11
CA ALA A 253 -8.10 -3.52 -6.16
C ALA A 253 -7.29 -3.78 -7.45
N PRO A 254 -6.82 -2.73 -8.15
CA PRO A 254 -6.05 -2.91 -9.38
C PRO A 254 -4.88 -3.89 -9.22
N ARG A 255 -4.64 -4.69 -10.26
CA ARG A 255 -3.41 -5.49 -10.36
C ARG A 255 -2.18 -4.59 -10.26
N SER A 256 -1.10 -5.12 -9.71
CA SER A 256 0.20 -4.45 -9.65
C SER A 256 1.30 -5.39 -10.11
N PRO A 257 2.53 -4.91 -10.31
CA PRO A 257 3.67 -5.76 -10.65
C PRO A 257 3.99 -6.86 -9.62
N GLU A 258 3.64 -6.65 -8.34
CA GLU A 258 3.87 -7.62 -7.26
C GLU A 258 2.71 -8.63 -7.07
N ALA A 259 1.65 -8.52 -7.88
CA ALA A 259 0.42 -9.31 -7.72
C ALA A 259 0.43 -10.53 -8.63
#